data_AF-A0A7S2TJP2-F1
#
_entry.id   AF-A0A7S2TJP2-F1
#
_cell.length_a   1.000
_cell.length_b   1.000
_cell.length_c   1.000
_cell.angle_alpha   90.00
_cell.angle_beta   90.00
_cell.angle_gamma   90.00
#
_symmetry.space_group_name_H-M   'P 1'
#
loop_
_entity.id
_entity.type
_entity.pdbx_description
1 polymer ?
#
loop_
_entity_poly.entity_id
_entity_poly.type
_entity_poly.pdbx_seq_one_letter_code
_entity_poly.pdbx_strand_id
1 'polypeptide(L)'
;AGGTPYHRSGVFPSSHVLLSSFGERLGHLDEAEHRYIAKMFARTLRRLATSCPRMFSRSLSSTSLAPQAPSHLEASEGTSKEATKEYASVRPLFRLLLIRHAESINNRLYKELCDTGRANLWDEWRHADPPLTEEGWKQAEQLATRLERNPDLYDFDGRGMRISRIYTSAMHRAMQTALPLHRYLKTATEVWPNIHETGGIFHVKKGILRGHTCNQIGVEFAGFHIPRETIGERGWWRGGSETYAQMVERAEATKLT
;
A
#
# COMPACT_ATOMS: atom_id res chain seq x y z
N ALA A 1 -17.16 42.26 16.08
CA ALA A 1 -17.82 41.42 15.05
C ALA A 1 -16.89 41.34 13.85
N GLY A 2 -16.30 40.18 13.58
CA GLY A 2 -15.27 40.02 12.55
C GLY A 2 -14.90 38.56 12.38
N GLY A 3 -15.88 37.74 12.02
CA GLY A 3 -15.65 36.35 11.63
C GLY A 3 -15.33 36.30 10.15
N THR A 4 -14.13 35.83 9.81
CA THR A 4 -13.79 35.43 8.44
C THR A 4 -14.65 34.24 8.02
N PRO A 5 -15.18 34.21 6.79
CA PRO A 5 -16.03 33.12 6.33
C PRO A 5 -15.15 31.93 5.99
N TYR A 6 -15.28 30.84 6.76
CA TYR A 6 -14.84 29.52 6.34
C TYR A 6 -15.65 29.12 5.10
N HIS A 7 -15.04 29.26 3.92
CA HIS A 7 -15.56 28.67 2.69
C HIS A 7 -15.58 27.14 2.83
N ARG A 8 -16.77 26.61 3.15
CA ARG A 8 -17.11 25.20 2.92
C ARG A 8 -17.44 25.03 1.44
N SER A 9 -16.46 24.62 0.65
CA SER A 9 -16.63 23.99 -0.65
C SER A 9 -15.44 23.05 -0.85
N GLY A 10 -15.61 21.74 -0.72
CA GLY A 10 -16.19 20.89 -1.74
C GLY A 10 -15.19 19.77 -2.01
N VAL A 11 -15.62 18.52 -1.77
CA VAL A 11 -14.92 17.26 -2.08
C VAL A 11 -13.48 17.17 -1.57
N PHE A 12 -13.30 16.59 -0.38
CA PHE A 12 -11.96 16.13 0.04
C PHE A 12 -11.54 14.96 -0.87
N PRO A 13 -10.34 14.99 -1.48
CA PRO A 13 -9.84 13.86 -2.24
C PRO A 13 -9.74 12.63 -1.33
N SER A 14 -10.12 11.47 -1.85
CA SER A 14 -10.13 10.22 -1.09
C SER A 14 -8.72 9.65 -1.02
N SER A 15 -8.20 9.44 0.19
CA SER A 15 -6.87 8.87 0.39
C SER A 15 -6.93 7.46 0.92
N HIS A 16 -6.06 6.63 0.36
CA HIS A 16 -6.04 5.21 0.59
C HIS A 16 -4.66 4.86 1.16
N VAL A 17 -4.65 4.14 2.27
CA VAL A 17 -3.44 3.57 2.83
C VAL A 17 -3.32 2.14 2.33
N LEU A 18 -2.13 1.79 1.87
CA LEU A 18 -1.75 0.45 1.55
C LEU A 18 -0.58 0.06 2.46
N LEU A 19 -0.83 -0.87 3.36
CA LEU A 19 0.19 -1.48 4.19
C LEU A 19 0.69 -2.75 3.49
N SER A 20 1.97 -2.75 3.14
CA SER A 20 2.62 -3.88 2.48
C SER A 20 3.74 -4.42 3.35
N SER A 21 3.91 -5.75 3.29
CA SER A 21 5.11 -6.40 3.80
C SER A 21 6.14 -6.45 2.67
N PHE A 22 7.08 -5.51 2.62
CA PHE A 22 8.21 -5.58 1.70
C PHE A 22 9.40 -6.31 2.36
N GLY A 23 10.13 -7.05 1.51
CA GLY A 23 11.29 -7.90 1.81
C GLY A 23 12.04 -7.64 3.12
N GLU A 24 12.14 -8.63 4.01
CA GLU A 24 13.04 -8.55 5.17
C GLU A 24 14.52 -8.57 4.77
N ARG A 25 14.85 -9.07 3.56
CA ARG A 25 16.19 -8.94 2.94
C ARG A 25 16.49 -7.53 2.39
N LEU A 26 15.51 -6.63 2.36
CA LEU A 26 15.64 -5.31 1.74
C LEU A 26 15.88 -4.26 2.83
N GLY A 27 17.13 -4.21 3.30
CA GLY A 27 17.66 -3.06 4.05
C GLY A 27 17.66 -1.77 3.23
N HIS A 28 17.53 -1.87 1.90
CA HIS A 28 17.34 -0.76 0.99
C HIS A 28 16.40 -1.21 -0.13
N LEU A 29 15.15 -0.73 -0.12
CA LEU A 29 14.41 -0.64 -1.37
C LEU A 29 15.07 0.47 -2.17
N ASP A 30 15.60 0.15 -3.34
CA ASP A 30 16.15 1.21 -4.19
C ASP A 30 14.99 2.09 -4.75
N GLU A 31 15.35 3.26 -5.23
CA GLU A 31 14.36 4.21 -5.75
C GLU A 31 13.61 3.66 -6.99
N ALA A 32 14.19 2.69 -7.70
CA ALA A 32 13.53 2.01 -8.82
C ALA A 32 12.43 1.06 -8.33
N GLU A 33 12.66 0.29 -7.26
CA GLU A 33 11.68 -0.59 -6.63
C GLU A 33 10.49 0.20 -6.05
N HIS A 34 10.75 1.33 -5.35
CA HIS A 34 9.69 2.23 -4.89
C HIS A 34 8.86 2.81 -6.04
N ARG A 35 9.52 3.33 -7.08
CA ARG A 35 8.83 3.86 -8.28
C ARG A 35 8.04 2.77 -9.00
N TYR A 36 8.50 1.53 -8.95
CA TYR A 36 7.88 0.41 -9.62
C TYR A 36 6.62 -0.07 -8.89
N ILE A 37 6.72 -0.25 -7.56
CA ILE A 37 5.57 -0.53 -6.68
C ILE A 37 4.52 0.58 -6.84
N ALA A 38 4.94 1.85 -6.85
CA ALA A 38 4.05 2.98 -7.11
C ALA A 38 3.39 2.93 -8.49
N LYS A 39 4.13 2.54 -9.55
CA LYS A 39 3.59 2.36 -10.92
C LYS A 39 2.59 1.21 -11.01
N MET A 40 2.90 0.09 -10.37
CA MET A 40 2.05 -1.11 -10.30
C MET A 40 0.71 -0.79 -9.62
N PHE A 41 0.74 -0.09 -8.48
CA PHE A 41 -0.48 0.37 -7.82
C PHE A 41 -1.20 1.47 -8.61
N ALA A 42 -0.48 2.40 -9.25
CA ALA A 42 -1.08 3.42 -10.11
C ALA A 42 -1.81 2.80 -11.32
N ARG A 43 -1.32 1.69 -11.89
CA ARG A 43 -2.02 0.95 -12.97
C ARG A 43 -3.29 0.29 -12.46
N THR A 44 -3.21 -0.34 -11.28
CA THR A 44 -4.36 -0.95 -10.62
C THR A 44 -5.45 0.10 -10.35
N LEU A 45 -5.07 1.24 -9.77
CA LEU A 45 -5.96 2.37 -9.48
C LEU A 45 -6.54 3.02 -10.75
N ARG A 46 -5.75 3.15 -11.84
CA ARG A 46 -6.24 3.66 -13.13
C ARG A 46 -7.31 2.76 -13.75
N ARG A 47 -7.12 1.44 -13.73
CA ARG A 47 -8.11 0.47 -14.25
C ARG A 47 -9.45 0.57 -13.53
N LEU A 48 -9.43 0.99 -12.26
CA LEU A 48 -10.64 1.13 -11.46
C LEU A 48 -11.35 2.47 -11.71
N ALA A 49 -10.59 3.54 -11.89
CA ALA A 49 -11.14 4.83 -12.33
C ALA A 49 -11.90 4.69 -13.68
N THR A 50 -11.43 3.82 -14.58
CA THR A 50 -12.09 3.56 -15.87
C THR A 50 -13.26 2.57 -15.80
N SER A 51 -13.38 1.77 -14.73
CA SER A 51 -14.40 0.73 -14.60
C SER A 51 -15.66 1.18 -13.85
N CYS A 52 -15.72 2.44 -13.39
CA CYS A 52 -16.85 3.00 -12.65
C CYS A 52 -17.41 4.26 -13.36
N PRO A 53 -18.23 4.13 -14.41
CA PRO A 53 -18.68 5.27 -15.22
C PRO A 53 -19.62 6.23 -14.48
N ARG A 54 -20.24 5.78 -13.38
CA ARG A 54 -21.24 6.57 -12.63
C ARG A 54 -20.67 7.76 -11.84
N MET A 55 -19.34 7.90 -11.74
CA MET A 55 -18.71 9.12 -11.20
C MET A 55 -18.37 10.17 -12.28
N PHE A 56 -18.51 9.84 -13.57
CA PHE A 56 -18.15 10.72 -14.68
C PHE A 56 -19.40 11.12 -15.49
N SER A 57 -20.30 11.84 -14.85
CA SER A 57 -21.35 12.58 -15.55
C SER A 57 -21.44 13.98 -14.96
N ARG A 58 -20.61 14.89 -15.49
CA ARG A 58 -21.10 16.18 -16.01
C ARG A 58 -19.99 16.96 -16.70
N SER A 59 -20.30 17.31 -17.95
CA SER A 59 -19.77 18.41 -18.75
C SER A 59 -18.33 18.30 -19.26
N LEU A 60 -18.15 17.52 -20.32
CA LEU A 60 -17.31 17.97 -21.44
C LEU A 60 -18.24 18.27 -22.61
N SER A 61 -18.56 19.55 -22.78
CA SER A 61 -19.09 20.07 -24.04
C SER A 61 -18.06 19.83 -25.14
N SER A 62 -18.56 19.30 -26.24
CA SER A 62 -17.85 18.89 -27.44
C SER A 62 -16.88 19.93 -28.00
N THR A 63 -15.67 19.48 -28.31
CA THR A 63 -15.00 19.93 -29.54
C THR A 63 -14.27 18.74 -30.15
N SER A 64 -14.87 18.23 -31.21
CA SER A 64 -14.30 17.27 -32.16
C SER A 64 -13.08 17.89 -32.83
N LEU A 65 -11.96 17.15 -32.90
CA LEU A 65 -10.99 17.25 -33.99
C LEU A 65 -10.31 15.87 -34.15
N ALA A 66 -10.47 15.29 -35.35
CA ALA A 66 -9.86 14.04 -35.78
C ALA A 66 -8.32 14.18 -35.92
N PRO A 67 -7.55 13.07 -35.89
CA PRO A 67 -6.10 13.13 -35.94
C PRO A 67 -5.61 13.27 -37.39
N GLN A 68 -4.78 14.28 -37.64
CA GLN A 68 -3.79 14.22 -38.72
C GLN A 68 -2.41 14.08 -38.09
N ALA A 69 -1.70 13.02 -38.45
CA ALA A 69 -0.26 12.94 -38.25
C ALA A 69 0.42 14.00 -39.13
N PRO A 70 1.57 14.52 -38.69
CA PRO A 70 2.73 14.24 -39.52
C PRO A 70 4.00 13.88 -38.75
N SER A 71 4.79 13.16 -39.52
CA SER A 71 6.19 12.75 -39.41
C SER A 71 7.19 13.91 -39.27
N HIS A 72 8.35 13.52 -38.73
CA HIS A 72 9.68 14.14 -38.79
C HIS A 72 10.16 14.96 -37.57
N LEU A 73 11.27 14.43 -37.04
CA LEU A 73 12.26 14.96 -36.11
C LEU A 73 12.48 16.47 -36.19
N GLU A 74 12.48 17.11 -35.03
CA GLU A 74 13.54 18.05 -34.62
C GLU A 74 13.59 18.14 -33.09
N ALA A 75 14.78 18.03 -32.52
CA ALA A 75 15.02 18.12 -31.09
C ALA A 75 14.94 19.59 -30.66
N SER A 76 13.97 19.94 -29.82
CA SER A 76 13.96 21.21 -29.09
C SER A 76 14.05 20.96 -27.58
N GLU A 77 15.20 21.32 -27.03
CA GLU A 77 15.41 21.53 -25.60
C GLU A 77 14.60 22.75 -25.16
N GLY A 78 13.29 22.54 -24.90
CA GLY A 78 12.40 23.65 -24.50
C GLY A 78 11.16 23.26 -23.71
N THR A 79 10.85 21.96 -23.56
CA THR A 79 9.52 21.52 -23.11
C THR A 79 9.40 21.14 -21.63
N SER A 80 10.46 21.24 -20.82
CA SER A 80 10.40 20.74 -19.42
C SER A 80 9.73 21.69 -18.41
N LYS A 81 9.69 23.00 -18.67
CA LYS A 81 9.16 24.00 -17.72
C LYS A 81 7.67 24.31 -17.90
N GLU A 82 7.12 24.14 -19.09
CA GLU A 82 5.68 24.39 -19.35
C GLU A 82 4.82 23.16 -19.05
N ALA A 83 5.32 21.96 -19.38
CA ALA A 83 4.65 20.71 -19.01
C ALA A 83 4.50 20.55 -17.48
N THR A 84 5.47 21.03 -16.70
CA THR A 84 5.40 20.96 -15.22
C THR A 84 4.39 21.93 -14.60
N LYS A 85 4.04 23.03 -15.29
CA LYS A 85 3.04 24.01 -14.83
C LYS A 85 1.61 23.53 -15.05
N GLU A 86 1.37 22.76 -16.11
CA GLU A 86 0.04 22.27 -16.48
C GLU A 86 -0.44 21.15 -15.53
N TYR A 87 0.46 20.25 -15.11
CA TYR A 87 0.16 19.21 -14.10
C TYR A 87 -0.10 19.76 -12.69
N ALA A 88 0.39 20.95 -12.36
CA ALA A 88 0.17 21.56 -11.04
C ALA A 88 -1.30 21.97 -10.80
N SER A 89 -2.12 22.02 -11.86
CA SER A 89 -3.55 22.39 -11.78
C SER A 89 -4.50 21.19 -11.62
N VAL A 90 -4.01 19.96 -11.83
CA VAL A 90 -4.85 18.76 -11.80
C VAL A 90 -4.92 18.22 -10.37
N ARG A 91 -6.10 18.30 -9.76
CA ARG A 91 -6.35 17.69 -8.45
C ARG A 91 -6.27 16.16 -8.60
N PRO A 92 -5.39 15.45 -7.86
CA PRO A 92 -5.42 14.00 -7.86
C PRO A 92 -6.74 13.54 -7.24
N LEU A 93 -7.52 12.75 -8.00
CA LEU A 93 -8.79 12.20 -7.55
C LEU A 93 -8.61 11.22 -6.37
N PHE A 94 -7.42 10.63 -6.24
CA PHE A 94 -7.04 9.72 -5.17
C PHE A 94 -5.59 9.96 -4.75
N ARG A 95 -5.26 9.68 -3.48
CA ARG A 95 -3.86 9.56 -3.02
C ARG A 95 -3.59 8.19 -2.42
N LEU A 96 -2.38 7.68 -2.63
CA LEU A 96 -1.94 6.37 -2.14
C LEU A 96 -0.75 6.56 -1.18
N LEU A 97 -0.90 6.09 0.05
CA LEU A 97 0.16 6.02 1.05
C LEU A 97 0.66 4.58 1.13
N LEU A 98 1.95 4.36 0.87
CA LEU A 98 2.59 3.06 1.04
C LEU A 98 3.27 3.04 2.41
N ILE A 99 2.86 2.11 3.27
CA ILE A 99 3.42 1.97 4.62
C ILE A 99 3.98 0.55 4.75
N ARG A 100 5.28 0.46 5.08
CA ARG A 100 5.89 -0.82 5.45
C ARG A 100 5.38 -1.22 6.84
N HIS A 101 5.24 -2.52 7.09
CA HIS A 101 5.00 -3.01 8.45
C HIS A 101 6.03 -2.48 9.45
N ALA A 102 5.61 -2.34 10.70
CA ALA A 102 6.50 -2.02 11.81
C ALA A 102 7.47 -3.18 12.12
N GLU A 103 8.41 -2.96 13.03
CA GLU A 103 9.45 -3.95 13.34
C GLU A 103 8.88 -5.33 13.72
N SER A 104 9.25 -6.35 12.94
CA SER A 104 8.91 -7.75 13.20
C SER A 104 9.98 -8.44 14.06
N ILE A 105 9.64 -9.57 14.68
CA ILE A 105 10.64 -10.40 15.39
C ILE A 105 11.78 -10.83 14.47
N ASN A 106 11.51 -10.97 13.17
CA ASN A 106 12.51 -11.27 12.18
C ASN A 106 13.40 -10.07 11.89
N ASN A 107 12.88 -8.84 11.78
CA ASN A 107 13.73 -7.66 11.62
C ASN A 107 14.73 -7.52 12.77
N ARG A 108 14.25 -7.73 14.00
CA ARG A 108 15.09 -7.72 15.19
C ARG A 108 16.13 -8.84 15.17
N LEU A 109 15.71 -10.07 14.89
CA LEU A 109 16.61 -11.22 14.77
C LEU A 109 17.70 -10.97 13.72
N TYR A 110 17.35 -10.41 12.56
CA TYR A 110 18.32 -10.16 11.48
C TYR A 110 19.41 -9.22 11.97
N LYS A 111 19.00 -8.13 12.62
CA LYS A 111 19.92 -7.16 13.22
C LYS A 111 20.84 -7.80 14.26
N GLU A 112 20.28 -8.57 15.19
CA GLU A 112 21.07 -9.27 16.22
C GLU A 112 22.07 -10.27 15.62
N LEU A 113 21.68 -11.00 14.57
CA LEU A 113 22.57 -11.91 13.87
C LEU A 113 23.68 -11.17 13.13
N CYS A 114 23.38 -10.05 12.48
CA CYS A 114 24.39 -9.20 11.84
C CYS A 114 25.38 -8.65 12.88
N ASP A 115 24.88 -8.09 13.98
CA ASP A 115 25.70 -7.49 15.04
C ASP A 115 26.64 -8.52 15.70
N THR A 116 26.25 -9.79 15.71
CA THR A 116 27.05 -10.89 16.26
C THR A 116 27.84 -11.69 15.22
N GLY A 117 27.84 -11.26 13.95
CA GLY A 117 28.56 -11.94 12.86
C GLY A 117 27.99 -13.31 12.48
N ARG A 118 26.72 -13.59 12.83
CA ARG A 118 26.00 -14.87 12.64
C ARG A 118 24.89 -14.79 11.60
N ALA A 119 24.97 -13.86 10.66
CA ALA A 119 23.95 -13.66 9.62
C ALA A 119 23.68 -14.92 8.77
N ASN A 120 24.65 -15.84 8.69
CA ASN A 120 24.48 -17.14 8.02
C ASN A 120 23.43 -18.06 8.68
N LEU A 121 23.02 -17.79 9.92
CA LEU A 121 21.97 -18.55 10.63
C LEU A 121 20.54 -18.04 10.35
N TRP A 122 20.41 -16.98 9.56
CA TRP A 122 19.13 -16.31 9.31
C TRP A 122 18.01 -17.25 8.87
N ASP A 123 18.27 -18.03 7.82
CA ASP A 123 17.23 -18.87 7.21
C ASP A 123 16.74 -19.97 8.16
N GLU A 124 17.58 -20.41 9.10
CA GLU A 124 17.24 -21.41 10.10
C GLU A 124 16.41 -20.85 11.27
N TRP A 125 16.63 -19.60 11.65
CA TRP A 125 16.11 -19.02 12.89
C TRP A 125 14.89 -18.12 12.67
N ARG A 126 14.68 -17.63 11.45
CA ARG A 126 13.56 -16.76 11.12
C ARG A 126 12.21 -17.45 11.29
N HIS A 127 11.23 -16.70 11.76
CA HIS A 127 9.84 -17.12 11.78
C HIS A 127 9.23 -17.01 10.39
N ALA A 128 8.28 -17.89 10.06
CA ALA A 128 7.70 -17.96 8.72
C ALA A 128 6.68 -16.85 8.45
N ASP A 129 5.86 -16.53 9.46
CA ASP A 129 4.90 -15.42 9.45
C ASP A 129 5.15 -14.58 10.72
N PRO A 130 6.25 -13.81 10.76
CA PRO A 130 6.71 -13.16 11.99
C PRO A 130 5.70 -12.13 12.51
N PRO A 131 5.33 -12.17 13.81
CA PRO A 131 4.61 -11.07 14.45
C PRO A 131 5.52 -9.84 14.64
N LEU A 132 4.90 -8.73 15.00
CA LEU A 132 5.58 -7.53 15.49
C LEU A 132 6.27 -7.79 16.83
N THR A 133 7.36 -7.06 17.06
CA THR A 133 7.96 -6.93 18.39
C THR A 133 7.14 -5.97 19.25
N GLU A 134 7.43 -5.90 20.56
CA GLU A 134 6.88 -4.84 21.42
C GLU A 134 7.17 -3.43 20.89
N GLU A 135 8.34 -3.22 20.29
CA GLU A 135 8.69 -1.93 19.70
C GLU A 135 7.94 -1.69 18.39
N GLY A 136 7.74 -2.74 17.58
CA GLY A 136 6.89 -2.68 16.39
C GLY A 136 5.45 -2.28 16.73
N TRP A 137 4.89 -2.77 17.83
CA TRP A 137 3.58 -2.32 18.32
C TRP A 137 3.57 -0.83 18.67
N LYS A 138 4.58 -0.34 19.42
CA LYS A 138 4.70 1.10 19.73
C LYS A 138 4.82 1.94 18.47
N GLN A 139 5.59 1.50 17.47
CA GLN A 139 5.71 2.17 16.17
C GLN A 139 4.35 2.28 15.47
N ALA A 140 3.59 1.18 15.42
CA ALA A 140 2.26 1.17 14.81
C ALA A 140 1.27 2.09 15.54
N GLU A 141 1.30 2.11 16.88
CA GLU A 141 0.47 3.00 17.70
C GLU A 141 0.85 4.48 17.54
N GLN A 142 2.15 4.78 17.50
CA GLN A 142 2.63 6.15 17.27
C GLN A 142 2.23 6.65 15.88
N LEU A 143 2.33 5.79 14.86
CA LEU A 143 1.86 6.09 13.51
C LEU A 143 0.36 6.40 13.51
N ALA A 144 -0.45 5.53 14.11
CA ALA A 144 -1.90 5.73 14.20
C ALA A 144 -2.25 7.03 14.94
N THR A 145 -1.60 7.28 16.08
CA THR A 145 -1.78 8.51 16.88
C THR A 145 -1.38 9.76 16.10
N ARG A 146 -0.28 9.71 15.35
CA ARG A 146 0.19 10.83 14.52
C ARG A 146 -0.82 11.16 13.42
N LEU A 147 -1.35 10.13 12.75
CA LEU A 147 -2.35 10.25 11.68
C LEU A 147 -3.72 10.69 12.20
N GLU A 148 -4.10 10.28 13.40
CA GLU A 148 -5.35 10.74 14.03
C GLU A 148 -5.27 12.22 14.42
N ARG A 149 -4.18 12.64 15.08
CA ARG A 149 -3.96 14.02 15.52
C ARG A 149 -3.74 14.98 14.37
N ASN A 150 -3.23 14.48 13.25
CA ASN A 150 -2.96 15.24 12.05
C ASN A 150 -3.65 14.51 10.91
N PRO A 151 -5.00 14.52 10.91
CA PRO A 151 -5.78 13.91 9.83
C PRO A 151 -5.47 14.60 8.51
N ASP A 152 -4.90 15.80 8.60
CA ASP A 152 -4.28 16.52 7.52
C ASP A 152 -2.81 16.10 7.41
N LEU A 153 -2.56 14.93 6.82
CA LEU A 153 -1.23 14.66 6.23
C LEU A 153 -1.02 15.75 5.17
N TYR A 154 -0.25 16.78 5.51
CA TYR A 154 0.08 17.84 4.59
C TYR A 154 1.01 17.31 3.50
N ASP A 155 0.60 17.48 2.25
CA ASP A 155 1.43 17.24 1.08
C ASP A 155 2.44 18.39 0.89
N PHE A 156 3.31 18.30 -0.12
CA PHE A 156 4.18 19.38 -0.60
C PHE A 156 3.43 20.69 -0.89
N ASP A 157 2.11 20.61 -1.11
CA ASP A 157 1.22 21.74 -1.36
C ASP A 157 0.51 22.30 -0.10
N GLY A 158 0.79 21.74 1.08
CA GLY A 158 0.21 22.20 2.35
C GLY A 158 -1.27 21.86 2.55
N ARG A 159 -1.84 20.93 1.76
CA ARG A 159 -3.25 20.52 1.91
C ARG A 159 -3.41 19.26 2.76
N GLY A 160 -4.38 19.32 3.66
CA GLY A 160 -4.78 18.19 4.50
C GLY A 160 -5.40 17.02 3.74
N MET A 161 -5.19 15.81 4.25
CA MET A 161 -5.55 14.56 3.61
C MET A 161 -6.06 13.50 4.59
N ARG A 162 -7.38 13.32 4.65
CA ARG A 162 -8.00 12.28 5.48
C ARG A 162 -7.90 10.88 4.85
N ILE A 163 -7.43 9.92 5.63
CA ILE A 163 -7.43 8.50 5.24
C ILE A 163 -8.87 7.96 5.22
N SER A 164 -9.30 7.48 4.07
CA SER A 164 -10.66 7.00 3.79
C SER A 164 -10.76 5.48 3.69
N ARG A 165 -9.67 4.78 3.36
CA ARG A 165 -9.58 3.31 3.30
C ARG A 165 -8.20 2.82 3.68
N ILE A 166 -8.14 1.62 4.26
CA ILE A 166 -6.90 0.92 4.59
C ILE A 166 -6.94 -0.45 3.92
N TYR A 167 -5.90 -0.80 3.18
CA TYR A 167 -5.65 -2.13 2.66
C TYR A 167 -4.39 -2.68 3.31
N THR A 168 -4.39 -3.94 3.73
CA THR A 168 -3.23 -4.55 4.39
C THR A 168 -2.91 -5.92 3.83
N SER A 169 -1.62 -6.22 3.71
CA SER A 169 -1.15 -7.58 3.41
C SER A 169 -1.70 -8.59 4.40
N ALA A 170 -1.97 -9.81 3.94
CA ALA A 170 -2.40 -10.91 4.80
C ALA A 170 -1.28 -11.45 5.72
N MET A 171 -0.04 -10.96 5.59
CA MET A 171 1.06 -11.25 6.52
C MET A 171 0.75 -10.72 7.92
N HIS A 172 1.07 -11.50 8.95
CA HIS A 172 0.69 -11.21 10.34
C HIS A 172 1.16 -9.83 10.82
N ARG A 173 2.44 -9.52 10.64
CA ARG A 173 3.02 -8.19 10.94
C ARG A 173 2.34 -7.02 10.25
N ALA A 174 1.85 -7.19 9.02
CA ALA A 174 1.17 -6.11 8.29
C ALA A 174 -0.24 -5.87 8.85
N MET A 175 -0.98 -6.94 9.18
CA MET A 175 -2.27 -6.82 9.86
C MET A 175 -2.12 -6.22 11.26
N GLN A 176 -1.10 -6.62 12.01
CA GLN A 176 -0.79 -6.04 13.33
C GLN A 176 -0.41 -4.56 13.23
N THR A 177 0.34 -4.16 12.20
CA THR A 177 0.63 -2.74 11.94
C THR A 177 -0.65 -1.96 11.62
N ALA A 178 -1.58 -2.55 10.86
CA ALA A 178 -2.83 -1.90 10.46
C ALA A 178 -3.87 -1.80 11.59
N LEU A 179 -3.78 -2.64 12.62
CA LEU A 179 -4.79 -2.73 13.68
C LEU A 179 -4.94 -1.43 14.49
N PRO A 180 -3.87 -0.76 14.96
CA PRO A 180 -4.00 0.56 15.59
C PRO A 180 -4.60 1.60 14.64
N LEU A 181 -4.22 1.60 13.35
CA LEU A 181 -4.78 2.54 12.36
C LEU A 181 -6.28 2.34 12.19
N HIS A 182 -6.74 1.08 12.09
CA HIS A 182 -8.16 0.75 12.03
C HIS A 182 -8.92 1.33 13.22
N ARG A 183 -8.41 1.13 14.44
CA ARG A 183 -9.05 1.55 15.69
C ARG A 183 -9.09 3.06 15.86
N TYR A 184 -7.97 3.74 15.63
CA TYR A 184 -7.84 5.18 15.88
C TYR A 184 -8.51 5.99 14.77
N LEU A 185 -8.31 5.61 13.51
CA LEU A 185 -8.88 6.34 12.37
C LEU A 185 -10.36 5.99 12.13
N LYS A 186 -10.83 4.88 12.70
CA LYS A 186 -12.18 4.32 12.50
C LYS A 186 -12.49 4.12 11.02
N THR A 187 -11.49 3.65 10.29
CA THR A 187 -11.53 3.47 8.84
C THR A 187 -11.64 2.00 8.50
N ALA A 188 -12.43 1.68 7.47
CA ALA A 188 -12.54 0.33 6.95
C ALA A 188 -11.16 -0.20 6.54
N THR A 189 -10.81 -1.36 7.08
CA THR A 189 -9.55 -2.06 6.80
C THR A 189 -9.86 -3.37 6.10
N GLU A 190 -9.23 -3.60 4.96
CA GLU A 190 -9.43 -4.79 4.15
C GLU A 190 -8.13 -5.56 3.96
N VAL A 191 -8.21 -6.88 4.12
CA VAL A 191 -7.06 -7.78 3.96
C VAL A 191 -6.92 -8.19 2.51
N TRP A 192 -5.75 -7.96 1.93
CA TRP A 192 -5.39 -8.31 0.57
C TRP A 192 -4.27 -9.34 0.55
N PRO A 193 -4.58 -10.60 0.18
CA PRO A 193 -3.55 -11.62 0.03
C PRO A 193 -2.48 -11.21 -0.99
N ASN A 194 -2.88 -10.65 -2.13
CA ASN A 194 -1.99 -10.43 -3.27
C ASN A 194 -0.93 -9.33 -3.10
N ILE A 195 -0.87 -8.65 -1.95
CA ILE A 195 0.17 -7.65 -1.64
C ILE A 195 1.15 -8.17 -0.57
N HIS A 196 1.26 -9.49 -0.41
CA HIS A 196 2.23 -10.11 0.48
C HIS A 196 3.68 -10.04 -0.05
N GLU A 197 4.64 -10.16 0.87
CA GLU A 197 6.08 -10.21 0.58
C GLU A 197 6.43 -11.36 -0.36
N THR A 198 7.43 -11.16 -1.21
CA THR A 198 7.95 -12.18 -2.12
C THR A 198 8.26 -13.50 -1.40
N GLY A 199 7.78 -14.61 -1.94
CA GLY A 199 7.99 -15.96 -1.41
C GLY A 199 6.95 -16.40 -0.36
N GLY A 200 6.04 -15.50 0.03
CA GLY A 200 4.95 -15.80 0.95
C GLY A 200 5.45 -16.35 2.29
N ILE A 201 4.78 -17.40 2.79
CA ILE A 201 5.11 -17.99 4.10
C ILE A 201 5.92 -19.28 3.89
N PHE A 202 7.20 -19.23 4.24
CA PHE A 202 8.14 -20.33 4.12
C PHE A 202 9.02 -20.47 5.36
N HIS A 203 9.33 -21.72 5.72
CA HIS A 203 10.26 -22.10 6.77
C HIS A 203 11.21 -23.19 6.28
N VAL A 204 12.53 -23.07 6.48
CA VAL A 204 13.51 -24.01 5.90
C VAL A 204 13.26 -25.48 6.25
N LYS A 205 12.89 -25.79 7.50
CA LYS A 205 12.59 -27.18 7.92
C LYS A 205 11.17 -27.67 7.60
N LYS A 206 10.19 -26.77 7.48
CA LYS A 206 8.76 -27.12 7.32
C LYS A 206 8.25 -26.90 5.90
N GLY A 207 9.06 -26.30 5.04
CA GLY A 207 8.69 -25.89 3.71
C GLY A 207 7.69 -24.73 3.70
N ILE A 208 6.80 -24.76 2.71
CA ILE A 208 5.73 -23.79 2.53
C ILE A 208 4.65 -24.00 3.60
N LEU A 209 4.23 -22.91 4.23
CA LEU A 209 3.11 -22.89 5.18
C LEU A 209 1.94 -22.08 4.63
N ARG A 210 0.79 -22.16 5.31
CA ARG A 210 -0.49 -21.66 4.80
C ARG A 210 -0.89 -20.25 5.28
N GLY A 211 -0.22 -19.73 6.31
CA GLY A 211 -0.65 -18.51 6.99
C GLY A 211 -1.98 -18.65 7.71
N HIS A 212 -2.49 -17.51 8.15
CA HIS A 212 -3.73 -17.43 8.90
C HIS A 212 -4.97 -17.71 8.04
N THR A 213 -5.91 -18.46 8.61
CA THR A 213 -7.24 -18.71 8.07
C THR A 213 -8.15 -17.51 8.27
N CYS A 214 -9.29 -17.46 7.55
CA CYS A 214 -10.27 -16.40 7.75
C CYS A 214 -10.79 -16.34 9.20
N ASN A 215 -10.97 -17.49 9.86
CA ASN A 215 -11.43 -17.53 11.24
C ASN A 215 -10.37 -16.97 12.20
N GLN A 216 -9.10 -17.37 12.05
CA GLN A 216 -8.01 -16.84 12.87
C GLN A 216 -7.87 -15.32 12.69
N ILE A 217 -7.92 -14.82 11.45
CA ILE A 217 -7.87 -13.38 11.18
C ILE A 217 -9.09 -12.69 11.81
N GLY A 218 -10.30 -13.26 11.68
CA GLY A 218 -11.52 -12.66 12.24
C GLY A 218 -11.52 -12.57 13.76
N VAL A 219 -10.87 -13.52 14.45
CA VAL A 219 -10.72 -13.49 15.91
C VAL A 219 -9.69 -12.44 16.34
N GLU A 220 -8.53 -12.38 15.69
CA GLU A 220 -7.44 -11.48 16.10
C GLU A 220 -7.65 -10.03 15.62
N PHE A 221 -8.20 -9.85 14.42
CA PHE A 221 -8.38 -8.56 13.74
C PHE A 221 -9.86 -8.22 13.58
N ALA A 222 -10.60 -8.25 14.68
CA ALA A 222 -12.02 -7.92 14.71
C ALA A 222 -12.30 -6.57 14.01
N GLY A 223 -13.24 -6.58 13.06
CA GLY A 223 -13.62 -5.41 12.26
C GLY A 223 -12.93 -5.30 10.90
N PHE A 224 -11.92 -6.12 10.61
CA PHE A 224 -11.33 -6.16 9.27
C PHE A 224 -12.29 -6.84 8.28
N HIS A 225 -12.33 -6.32 7.05
CA HIS A 225 -12.94 -7.02 5.92
C HIS A 225 -11.99 -8.10 5.42
N ILE A 226 -12.47 -9.34 5.39
CA ILE A 226 -11.70 -10.52 4.99
C ILE A 226 -12.37 -11.11 3.74
N PRO A 227 -11.71 -11.10 2.57
CA PRO A 227 -12.25 -11.69 1.34
C PRO A 227 -12.26 -13.22 1.44
N ARG A 228 -13.37 -13.80 1.88
CA ARG A 228 -13.52 -15.25 2.18
C ARG A 228 -13.32 -16.15 0.96
N GLU A 229 -13.54 -15.62 -0.24
CA GLU A 229 -13.31 -16.30 -1.51
C GLU A 229 -11.81 -16.50 -1.81
N THR A 230 -10.94 -15.64 -1.27
CA THR A 230 -9.49 -15.78 -1.41
C THR A 230 -8.83 -16.36 -0.16
N ILE A 231 -9.32 -16.00 1.03
CA ILE A 231 -8.85 -16.48 2.33
C ILE A 231 -9.88 -17.44 2.93
N GLY A 232 -9.62 -18.74 2.85
CA GLY A 232 -10.49 -19.77 3.43
C GLY A 232 -9.90 -20.48 4.65
N GLU A 233 -10.49 -21.62 4.99
CA GLU A 233 -10.06 -22.51 6.10
C GLU A 233 -8.65 -23.11 5.91
N ARG A 234 -8.12 -23.02 4.69
CA ARG A 234 -6.79 -23.51 4.34
C ARG A 234 -5.70 -22.43 4.42
N GLY A 235 -6.04 -21.25 4.94
CA GLY A 235 -5.17 -20.09 4.95
C GLY A 235 -5.19 -19.33 3.62
N TRP A 236 -5.10 -18.00 3.71
CA TRP A 236 -3.91 -17.32 3.27
C TRP A 236 -3.18 -17.74 1.98
N TRP A 237 -2.05 -18.38 2.22
CA TRP A 237 -1.00 -18.67 1.27
C TRP A 237 -1.13 -20.11 0.77
N ARG A 238 -1.11 -20.29 -0.55
CA ARG A 238 -1.22 -21.62 -1.18
C ARG A 238 0.13 -22.20 -1.63
N GLY A 239 1.20 -21.42 -1.50
CA GLY A 239 2.55 -21.86 -1.79
C GLY A 239 3.11 -21.44 -3.14
N GLY A 240 4.35 -21.84 -3.35
CA GLY A 240 5.17 -21.54 -4.53
C GLY A 240 6.41 -20.75 -4.15
N SER A 241 7.52 -21.04 -4.83
CA SER A 241 8.58 -20.03 -4.98
C SER A 241 8.14 -19.15 -6.14
N GLU A 242 7.95 -17.86 -5.90
CA GLU A 242 7.64 -16.92 -6.97
C GLU A 242 8.92 -16.24 -7.45
N THR A 243 9.06 -16.08 -8.76
CA THR A 243 10.03 -15.16 -9.34
C THR A 243 9.57 -13.72 -9.11
N TYR A 244 10.47 -12.76 -9.27
CA TYR A 244 10.11 -11.34 -9.22
C TYR A 244 8.98 -11.00 -10.23
N ALA A 245 9.03 -11.54 -11.46
CA ALA A 245 7.98 -11.32 -12.46
C ALA A 245 6.61 -11.86 -12.01
N GLN A 246 6.58 -13.05 -11.41
CA GLN A 246 5.35 -13.63 -10.87
C GLN A 246 4.78 -12.82 -9.69
N MET A 247 5.64 -12.29 -8.83
CA MET A 247 5.25 -11.38 -7.75
C MET A 247 4.58 -10.11 -8.31
N VAL A 248 5.14 -9.54 -9.38
CA VAL A 248 4.55 -8.38 -10.06
C VAL A 248 3.19 -8.72 -10.65
N GLU A 249 3.10 -9.79 -11.42
CA GLU A 249 1.84 -10.21 -12.07
C GLU A 249 0.73 -10.41 -11.03
N ARG A 250 1.05 -11.06 -9.90
CA ARG A 250 0.14 -11.26 -8.78
C ARG A 250 -0.34 -9.94 -8.20
N ALA A 251 0.57 -9.01 -7.95
CA ALA A 251 0.22 -7.73 -7.37
C ALA A 251 -0.58 -6.84 -8.35
N GLU A 252 -0.29 -6.87 -9.65
CA GLU A 252 -1.10 -6.21 -10.71
C GLU A 252 -2.49 -6.84 -10.89
N ALA A 253 -2.66 -8.13 -10.58
CA ALA A 253 -3.93 -8.83 -10.65
C ALA A 253 -4.87 -8.50 -9.47
N THR A 254 -4.40 -7.76 -8.47
CA THR A 254 -5.21 -7.33 -7.33
C THR A 254 -6.35 -6.44 -7.80
N LYS A 255 -7.58 -6.79 -7.42
CA LYS A 255 -8.77 -6.00 -7.75
C LYS A 255 -9.25 -5.29 -6.48
N LEU A 256 -9.51 -3.98 -6.59
CA LEU A 256 -10.27 -3.25 -5.56
C LEU A 256 -11.74 -3.66 -5.71
N THR A 257 -12.29 -4.24 -4.66
CA THR A 257 -13.73 -4.51 -4.52
C THR A 257 -14.49 -3.30 -4.01
#